data_AF-A0A2A3ETH4-F1
#
_entry.id   AF-A0A2A3ETH4-F1
#
_cell.length_a   1.000
_cell.length_b   1.000
_cell.length_c   1.000
_cell.angle_alpha   90.00
_cell.angle_beta   90.00
_cell.angle_gamma   90.00
#
_symmetry.space_group_name_H-M   'P 1'
#
loop_
_entity.id
_entity.type
_entity.pdbx_description
1 polymer ?
#
loop_
_entity_poly.entity_id
_entity_poly.type
_entity_poly.pdbx_seq_one_letter_code
_entity_poly.pdbx_strand_id
1 'polypeptide(L)'
;MGAKEPARRTKTARELAEQFGATPRTIRRLIAEPRDDFEARAAARRAQAVELREQGMSYKEIAEAMGTGTGTVGRLLHDHRKRMAS
;
A
#
# COMPACT_ATOMS: atom_id res chain seq x y z
N MET A 1 -4.45 15.96 22.68
CA MET A 1 -3.14 15.29 22.88
C MET A 1 -3.27 13.86 22.39
N GLY A 2 -2.71 13.53 21.22
CA GLY A 2 -2.69 12.17 20.66
C GLY A 2 -1.56 11.33 21.27
N ALA A 3 -1.70 9.99 21.22
CA ALA A 3 -0.74 9.05 21.76
C ALA A 3 0.67 9.20 21.15
N LYS A 4 1.69 8.99 21.98
CA LYS A 4 3.11 9.35 21.76
C LYS A 4 3.93 8.39 20.88
N GLU A 5 3.39 7.25 20.42
CA GLU A 5 4.20 6.26 19.68
C GLU A 5 3.44 5.55 18.54
N PRO A 6 3.79 5.82 17.27
CA PRO A 6 3.23 5.13 16.12
C PRO A 6 4.06 3.87 15.79
N ALA A 7 3.55 2.69 16.12
CA ALA A 7 4.17 1.39 15.76
C ALA A 7 3.33 0.61 14.72
N ARG A 8 4.00 -0.14 13.84
CA ARG A 8 3.39 -0.90 12.73
C ARG A 8 2.36 -1.93 13.24
N ARG A 9 1.10 -1.79 12.78
CA ARG A 9 -0.11 -2.65 12.92
C ARG A 9 -0.06 -3.72 14.02
N THR A 10 -0.68 -3.46 15.17
CA THR A 10 -0.72 -4.38 16.32
C THR A 10 -1.93 -5.32 16.39
N LYS A 11 -2.93 -5.23 15.49
CA LYS A 11 -4.10 -6.13 15.53
C LYS A 11 -4.58 -6.58 14.15
N THR A 12 -4.75 -7.88 14.00
CA THR A 12 -5.34 -8.57 12.85
C THR A 12 -6.86 -8.40 12.83
N ALA A 13 -7.50 -8.64 11.69
CA ALA A 13 -8.96 -8.63 11.59
C ALA A 13 -9.64 -9.64 12.53
N ARG A 14 -8.91 -10.67 13.00
CA ARG A 14 -9.36 -11.64 14.00
C ARG A 14 -9.39 -11.04 15.40
N GLU A 15 -8.32 -10.35 15.79
CA GLU A 15 -8.22 -9.71 17.11
C GLU A 15 -9.19 -8.54 17.26
N LEU A 16 -9.42 -7.80 16.17
CA LEU A 16 -10.46 -6.76 16.14
C LEU A 16 -11.86 -7.39 16.21
N ALA A 17 -12.08 -8.53 15.56
CA ALA A 17 -13.35 -9.25 15.66
C ALA A 17 -13.67 -9.69 17.10
N GLU A 18 -12.69 -10.25 17.80
CA GLU A 18 -12.81 -10.62 19.21
C GLU A 18 -13.05 -9.40 20.12
N GLN A 19 -12.38 -8.26 19.84
CA GLN A 19 -12.55 -7.03 20.61
C GLN A 19 -13.93 -6.36 20.42
N PHE A 20 -14.48 -6.42 19.21
CA PHE A 20 -15.71 -5.72 18.82
C PHE A 20 -16.95 -6.64 18.82
N GLY A 21 -16.82 -7.91 19.24
CA GLY A 21 -17.92 -8.88 19.23
C GLY A 21 -18.49 -9.14 17.83
N ALA A 22 -17.67 -8.96 16.79
CA ALA A 22 -18.07 -9.06 15.39
C ALA A 22 -17.29 -10.16 14.69
N THR A 23 -17.77 -10.65 13.55
CA THR A 23 -17.00 -11.66 12.81
C THR A 23 -15.82 -11.03 12.06
N PRO A 24 -14.69 -11.75 11.83
CA PRO A 24 -13.55 -11.22 11.07
C PRO A 24 -13.92 -10.78 9.64
N ARG A 25 -15.00 -11.34 9.08
CA ARG A 25 -15.56 -10.94 7.79
C ARG A 25 -16.29 -9.59 7.87
N THR A 26 -17.00 -9.34 8.97
CA THR A 26 -17.65 -8.05 9.26
C THR A 26 -16.61 -6.96 9.50
N ILE A 27 -15.56 -7.26 10.28
CA ILE A 27 -14.43 -6.36 10.48
C ILE A 27 -13.70 -6.07 9.18
N ARG A 28 -13.42 -7.08 8.35
CA ARG A 28 -12.82 -6.88 7.02
C ARG A 28 -13.70 -6.02 6.11
N ARG A 29 -15.03 -6.10 6.24
CA ARG A 29 -15.98 -5.27 5.48
C ARG A 29 -16.06 -3.84 6.00
N LEU A 30 -16.04 -3.66 7.33
CA LEU A 30 -16.07 -2.34 8.00
C LEU A 30 -14.74 -1.58 7.86
N ILE A 31 -13.62 -2.31 7.86
CA ILE A 31 -12.26 -1.77 7.67
C ILE A 31 -11.83 -1.86 6.19
N ALA A 32 -12.67 -2.40 5.31
CA ALA A 32 -12.38 -2.38 3.88
C ALA A 32 -12.23 -0.92 3.48
N GLU A 33 -11.03 -0.58 3.03
CA GLU A 33 -10.79 0.73 2.44
C GLU A 33 -11.74 0.90 1.25
N PRO A 34 -12.44 2.04 1.15
CA PRO A 34 -13.25 2.36 -0.03
C PRO A 34 -12.45 2.13 -1.31
N ARG A 35 -13.14 1.67 -2.37
CA ARG A 35 -12.47 1.31 -3.62
C ARG A 35 -11.63 2.47 -4.18
N ASP A 36 -12.17 3.68 -4.10
CA ASP A 36 -11.53 4.89 -4.59
C ASP A 36 -10.24 5.20 -3.82
N ASP A 37 -10.27 5.06 -2.48
CA ASP A 37 -9.10 5.25 -1.63
C ASP A 37 -8.01 4.21 -1.93
N PHE A 38 -8.40 2.95 -2.17
CA PHE A 38 -7.48 1.90 -2.59
C PHE A 38 -6.83 2.23 -3.94
N GLU A 39 -7.63 2.69 -4.91
CA GLU A 39 -7.14 3.06 -6.23
C GLU A 39 -6.22 4.29 -6.18
N ALA A 40 -6.56 5.28 -5.35
CA ALA A 40 -5.74 6.46 -5.11
C ALA A 40 -4.38 6.09 -4.47
N ARG A 41 -4.37 5.24 -3.43
CA ARG A 41 -3.11 4.74 -2.84
C ARG A 41 -2.29 3.93 -3.83
N ALA A 42 -2.94 3.11 -4.65
CA ALA A 42 -2.26 2.35 -5.69
C ALA A 42 -1.67 3.26 -6.79
N ALA A 43 -2.36 4.35 -7.14
CA ALA A 43 -1.87 5.36 -8.07
C ALA A 43 -0.67 6.12 -7.49
N ALA A 44 -0.75 6.57 -6.24
CA ALA A 44 0.34 7.23 -5.54
C ALA A 44 1.61 6.37 -5.48
N ARG A 45 1.46 5.06 -5.19
CA ARG A 45 2.60 4.13 -5.22
C ARG A 45 3.24 3.97 -6.59
N ARG A 46 2.44 3.95 -7.67
CA ARG A 46 2.97 3.91 -9.03
C ARG A 46 3.71 5.19 -9.37
N ALA A 47 3.13 6.35 -9.03
CA ALA A 47 3.75 7.66 -9.26
C ALA A 47 5.11 7.76 -8.53
N GLN A 48 5.17 7.37 -7.26
CA GLN A 48 6.42 7.34 -6.49
C GLN A 48 7.49 6.46 -7.14
N ALA A 49 7.12 5.26 -7.61
CA ALA A 49 8.08 4.38 -8.29
C ALA A 49 8.59 4.97 -9.61
N VAL A 50 7.75 5.68 -10.36
CA VAL A 50 8.11 6.36 -11.60
C VAL A 50 9.04 7.54 -11.31
N GLU A 51 8.70 8.39 -10.35
CA GLU A 51 9.51 9.56 -9.98
C GLU A 51 10.93 9.15 -9.59
N LEU A 52 11.07 8.13 -8.73
CA LEU A 52 12.38 7.60 -8.35
C LEU A 52 13.13 6.99 -9.54
N ARG A 53 12.40 6.40 -10.49
CA ARG A 53 13.01 5.85 -11.71
C ARG A 53 13.50 6.96 -12.65
N GLU A 54 12.76 8.06 -12.76
CA GLU A 54 13.14 9.25 -13.54
C GLU A 54 14.34 9.97 -12.93
N GLN A 55 14.49 9.92 -11.60
CA GLN A 55 15.69 10.37 -10.88
C GLN A 55 16.93 9.47 -11.15
N GLY A 56 16.79 8.40 -11.93
CA GLY A 56 17.89 7.52 -12.34
C GLY A 56 18.15 6.35 -11.40
N MET A 57 17.35 6.16 -10.34
CA MET A 57 17.55 5.07 -9.39
C MET A 57 17.36 3.70 -10.03
N SER A 58 18.16 2.72 -9.61
CA SER A 58 18.00 1.32 -9.98
C SER A 58 16.77 0.69 -9.30
N TYR A 59 16.32 -0.45 -9.82
CA TYR A 59 15.14 -1.13 -9.25
C TYR A 59 15.37 -1.58 -7.80
N LYS A 60 16.63 -1.84 -7.43
CA LYS A 60 17.01 -2.22 -6.06
C LYS A 60 16.90 -1.04 -5.12
N GLU A 61 17.46 0.12 -5.50
CA GLU A 61 17.39 1.34 -4.70
C GLU A 61 15.94 1.82 -4.52
N ILE A 62 15.12 1.72 -5.56
CA ILE A 62 13.68 2.04 -5.48
C ILE A 62 12.98 1.08 -4.51
N ALA A 63 13.30 -0.22 -4.57
CA ALA A 63 12.71 -1.22 -3.68
C ALA A 63 13.07 -0.92 -2.22
N GLU A 64 14.32 -0.57 -1.93
CA GLU A 64 14.79 -0.16 -0.61
C GLU A 64 14.10 1.14 -0.15
N ALA A 65 14.05 2.17 -1.00
CA ALA A 65 13.42 3.46 -0.71
C ALA A 65 11.91 3.32 -0.41
N MET A 66 11.22 2.41 -1.11
CA MET A 66 9.79 2.15 -0.91
C MET A 66 9.51 1.10 0.17
N GLY A 67 10.53 0.42 0.69
CA GLY A 67 10.37 -0.71 1.61
C GLY A 67 9.62 -1.90 0.99
N THR A 68 9.84 -2.16 -0.30
CA THR A 68 9.20 -3.25 -1.06
C THR A 68 10.24 -4.16 -1.74
N GLY A 69 9.78 -5.19 -2.48
CA GLY A 69 10.67 -6.03 -3.28
C GLY A 69 10.86 -5.51 -4.71
N THR A 70 11.99 -5.81 -5.34
CA THR A 70 12.32 -5.41 -6.73
C THR A 70 11.26 -5.87 -7.75
N GLY A 71 10.68 -7.05 -7.58
CA GLY A 71 9.57 -7.53 -8.42
C GLY A 71 8.30 -6.67 -8.28
N THR A 72 8.06 -6.09 -7.10
CA THR A 72 6.95 -5.14 -6.89
C THR A 72 7.19 -3.85 -7.65
N VAL A 73 8.42 -3.32 -7.60
CA VAL A 73 8.82 -2.13 -8.39
C VAL A 73 8.62 -2.37 -9.88
N GLY A 74 9.09 -3.50 -10.40
CA GLY A 74 8.89 -3.86 -11.81
C GLY A 74 7.41 -3.91 -12.20
N ARG A 75 6.55 -4.47 -11.35
CA ARG A 75 5.10 -4.48 -11.56
C ARG A 75 4.50 -3.07 -11.58
N LEU A 76 4.89 -2.21 -10.65
CA LEU A 76 4.39 -0.83 -10.56
C LEU A 76 4.71 -0.02 -11.82
N LEU A 77 5.95 -0.13 -12.32
CA LEU A 77 6.39 0.55 -13.54
C LEU A 77 5.70 0.00 -14.79
N HIS A 78 5.52 -1.32 -14.88
CA HIS A 78 4.77 -1.95 -15.97
C HIS A 78 3.30 -1.51 -16.00
N ASP A 79 2.63 -1.55 -14.83
CA ASP A 79 1.23 -1.15 -14.71
C ASP A 79 1.03 0.34 -15.03
N HIS A 80 1.99 1.20 -14.67
CA HIS A 80 1.98 2.61 -15.05
C HIS A 80 2.06 2.78 -16.57
N ARG A 81 3.01 2.11 -17.24
CA ARG A 81 3.16 2.17 -18.71
C ARG A 81 1.92 1.68 -19.44
N LYS A 82 1.31 0.58 -18.98
CA LYS A 82 0.08 0.03 -19.58
C LYS A 82 -1.09 1.02 -19.49
N ARG A 83 -1.20 1.75 -18.38
CA ARG A 83 -2.25 2.75 -18.15
C ARG A 83 -2.06 4.05 -18.95
N MET A 84 -0.82 4.42 -19.27
CA MET A 84 -0.57 5.59 -20.14
C MET A 84 -0.80 5.29 -21.63
N ALA A 85 -0.78 4.01 -22.02
CA ALA A 85 -1.00 3.57 -23.39
C ALA A 85 -2.46 3.25 -23.73
N SER A 86 -3.38 3.36 -22.77
CA SER A 86 -4.83 3.16 -22.93
C SER A 86 -5.55 4.49 -22.86
#